data_AF-A0A3Q0IQS8-F1
#
_entry.id   AF-A0A3Q0IQS8-F1
#
_cell.length_a   1.000
_cell.length_b   1.000
_cell.length_c   1.000
_cell.angle_alpha   90.00
_cell.angle_beta   90.00
_cell.angle_gamma   90.00
#
_symmetry.space_group_name_H-M   'P 1'
#
loop_
_entity.id
_entity.type
_entity.pdbx_description
1 polymer ?
#
loop_
_entity_poly.entity_id
_entity_poly.type
_entity_poly.pdbx_seq_one_letter_code
_entity_poly.pdbx_strand_id
1 'polypeptide(L)' 'MGINLASMTKIMKCAGNEDTLTMKAQDNADTVTFVFESKSQDRVSDYEMKLMNLDREYLGIPVSILFESNIIL' A
#
# COMPACT_ATOMS: atom_id res chain seq x y z
N MET A 1 -4.54 7.91 -3.52
CA MET A 1 -4.00 6.92 -4.47
C MET A 1 -4.98 5.77 -4.54
N GLY A 2 -5.69 5.61 -5.66
CA GLY A 2 -6.50 4.41 -5.86
C GLY A 2 -5.60 3.27 -6.30
N ILE A 3 -5.40 2.27 -5.43
CA ILE A 3 -4.46 1.17 -5.70
C ILE A 3 -5.25 -0.10 -6.01
N ASN A 4 -4.89 -0.77 -7.11
CA ASN A 4 -5.39 -2.11 -7.38
C ASN A 4 -4.69 -3.10 -6.44
N LEU A 5 -5.41 -3.58 -5.42
CA LEU A 5 -4.83 -4.47 -4.41
C LEU A 5 -4.31 -5.78 -5.01
N ALA A 6 -5.00 -6.36 -6.00
CA ALA A 6 -4.55 -7.59 -6.65
C ALA A 6 -3.21 -7.41 -7.38
N SER A 7 -3.02 -6.29 -8.06
CA SER A 7 -1.74 -5.93 -8.69
C SER A 7 -0.66 -5.65 -7.64
N MET A 8 -0.98 -4.89 -6.60
CA MET A 8 -0.05 -4.61 -5.50
C MET A 8 0.42 -5.88 -4.81
N THR A 9 -0.46 -6.84 -4.53
CA THR A 9 -0.09 -8.13 -3.94
C THR A 9 0.91 -8.89 -4.81
N LYS A 10 0.79 -8.83 -6.14
CA LYS A 10 1.75 -9.46 -7.06
C LYS A 10 3.13 -8.79 -6.97
N ILE A 11 3.17 -7.46 -6.90
CA ILE A 11 4.41 -6.70 -6.72
C ILE A 11 5.07 -7.05 -5.38
N MET A 12 4.28 -7.11 -4.30
CA MET A 12 4.79 -7.46 -2.96
C MET A 12 5.39 -8.87 -2.87
N LYS A 13 4.97 -9.82 -3.73
CA LYS A 13 5.59 -11.16 -3.78
C LYS A 13 7.03 -11.13 -4.29
N CYS A 14 7.47 -10.05 -4.92
CA CYS A 14 8.86 -9.87 -5.35
C CYS A 14 9.75 -9.33 -4.23
N ALA A 15 9.17 -8.83 -3.14
CA ALA A 15 9.90 -8.34 -1.98
C ALA A 15 10.47 -9.49 -1.15
N GLY A 16 11.72 -9.36 -0.71
CA GLY A 16 12.25 -10.19 0.37
C GLY A 16 11.60 -9.84 1.70
N ASN A 17 11.55 -10.80 2.63
CA ASN A 17 10.99 -10.60 3.98
C ASN A 17 11.67 -9.47 4.77
N GLU A 18 12.93 -9.16 4.43
CA GLU A 18 13.74 -8.16 5.11
C GLU A 18 14.05 -6.94 4.24
N ASP A 19 13.45 -6.84 3.05
CA ASP A 19 13.69 -5.73 2.14
C ASP A 19 13.02 -4.46 2.69
N THR A 20 13.67 -3.32 2.47
CA THR A 20 13.07 -2.01 2.69
C THR A 20 12.22 -1.65 1.48
N LEU A 21 10.94 -1.36 1.69
CA LEU A 21 10.05 -0.86 0.65
C LEU A 21 9.94 0.67 0.73
N THR A 22 10.26 1.34 -0.38
CA THR A 22 10.00 2.77 -0.58
C THR A 22 8.92 2.95 -1.65
N MET A 23 7.88 3.72 -1.34
CA MET A 23 6.85 4.10 -2.31
C MET A 23 7.03 5.57 -2.72
N LYS A 24 7.01 5.83 -4.03
CA LYS A 24 7.13 7.18 -4.60
C LYS A 24 5.95 7.45 -5.52
N ALA A 25 5.30 8.60 -5.32
CA ALA A 25 4.27 9.13 -6.20
C ALA A 25 4.33 10.66 -6.15
N GLN A 26 4.09 11.30 -7.29
CA GLN A 26 3.95 12.76 -7.36
C GLN A 26 2.53 13.19 -6.97
N ASP A 27 2.34 14.48 -6.70
CA ASP A 27 1.02 15.06 -6.54
C ASP A 27 0.21 14.89 -7.84
N ASN A 28 -1.00 14.34 -7.75
CA ASN A 28 -1.85 13.97 -8.89
C ASN A 28 -1.22 12.95 -9.85
N ALA A 29 -0.33 12.07 -9.36
CA ALA A 29 0.26 11.04 -10.21
C ALA A 29 -0.76 10.01 -10.71
N ASP A 30 -0.53 9.53 -11.94
CA ASP A 30 -1.23 8.40 -12.55
C ASP A 30 -0.53 7.05 -12.25
N THR A 31 0.68 7.10 -11.70
CA THR A 31 1.48 5.92 -11.35
C THR A 31 2.06 6.05 -9.94
N VAL A 32 2.40 4.90 -9.36
CA VAL A 32 3.18 4.80 -8.13
C VAL A 32 4.36 3.86 -8.39
N THR A 33 5.53 4.23 -7.89
CA THR A 33 6.74 3.41 -7.95
C THR A 33 6.98 2.75 -6.59
N PHE A 34 7.24 1.45 -6.60
CA PHE A 34 7.68 0.66 -5.47
C PHE A 34 9.15 0.29 -5.67
N VAL A 35 9.99 0.63 -4.71
CA VAL A 35 11.41 0.31 -4.70
C VAL A 35 11.67 -0.62 -3.52
N PHE A 36 12.18 -1.82 -3.79
CA PHE A 36 12.57 -2.79 -2.78
C PHE A 36 14.09 -2.87 -2.72
N GLU A 37 14.66 -2.61 -1.55
CA GLU A 37 16.11 -2.61 -1.34
C GLU A 37 16.46 -3.66 -0.28
N SER A 38 17.37 -4.59 -0.61
CA SER A 38 17.88 -5.55 0.36
C SER A 38 18.71 -4.85 1.43
N LYS A 39 18.77 -5.41 2.65
CA LYS A 39 19.63 -4.88 3.72
C LYS A 39 21.11 -4.80 3.33
N SER A 40 21.57 -5.75 2.52
CA SER A 40 22.93 -5.81 1.97
C SER A 40 23.18 -4.85 0.82
N GLN A 41 22.14 -4.18 0.30
CA GLN A 41 22.18 -3.28 -0.87
C GLN A 41 22.72 -3.92 -2.17
N ASP A 42 22.79 -5.25 -2.21
CA ASP A 42 23.19 -6.03 -3.38
C ASP A 42 22.04 -6.23 -4.38
N ARG A 43 20.80 -6.00 -3.93
CA ARG A 43 19.60 -6.12 -4.75
C ARG A 43 18.68 -4.92 -4.55
N VAL A 44 18.35 -4.28 -5.68
CA VAL A 44 17.34 -3.22 -5.77
C VAL A 44 16.33 -3.62 -6.85
N SER A 45 15.04 -3.57 -6.55
CA SER A 45 13.96 -3.87 -7.49
C SER A 45 12.99 -2.70 -7.59
N ASP A 46 12.77 -2.20 -8.80
CA ASP A 46 11.87 -1.09 -9.09
C ASP A 46 10.64 -1.57 -9.86
N TYR A 47 9.45 -1.24 -9.36
CA TYR A 47 8.17 -1.57 -9.99
C TYR A 47 7.30 -0.33 -10.13
N GLU A 48 6.77 -0.10 -11.32
CA GLU A 48 5.78 0.94 -11.57
C GLU A 48 4.38 0.32 -11.74
N MET A 49 3.38 0.94 -11.12
CA MET A 49 1.98 0.51 -11.22
C MET A 49 1.08 1.71 -11.49
N LYS A 50 0.15 1.56 -12.45
CA LYS A 50 -0.91 2.55 -12.70
C LYS A 50 -1.91 2.61 -11.55
N LEU A 51 -2.24 3.83 -11.16
CA LEU A 51 -3.28 4.12 -10.19
C LEU A 51 -4.66 4.05 -10.86
N MET A 52 -5.65 3.71 -10.05
CA MET A 52 -7.06 3.73 -10.41
C MET A 52 -7.66 5.05 -9.96
N ASN A 53 -8.55 5.61 -10.79
CA ASN A 53 -9.39 6.70 -10.35
C ASN A 53 -10.46 6.15 -9.40
N LEU A 54 -10.57 6.74 -8.21
CA LEU A 54 -11.57 6.35 -7.22
C LEU A 54 -12.41 7.57 -6.86
N ASP A 55 -13.71 7.46 -7.07
CA ASP A 55 -14.68 8.40 -6.53
C ASP A 55 -14.79 8.11 -5.03
N ARG A 56 -14.33 9.06 -4.19
CA ARG A 56 -14.31 8.87 -2.74
C ARG A 56 -15.64 9.30 -2.14
N GLU A 57 -16.49 8.34 -1.82
CA GLU A 57 -17.58 8.56 -0.87
C GLU A 57 -17.07 8.23 0.54
N TYR A 58 -16.84 9.26 1.35
CA TYR A 58 -16.41 9.07 2.73
C TYR A 58 -17.64 8.78 3.60
N LEU A 59 -17.85 7.51 3.96
CA LEU A 59 -18.72 7.16 5.09
C LEU A 59 -17.97 7.42 6.39
N GLY A 60 -18.34 8.49 7.08
CA GLY A 60 -17.80 8.82 8.39
C GLY A 60 -18.16 7.74 9.42
N ILE A 61 -17.18 7.32 10.21
CA ILE A 61 -17.41 6.43 11.35
C ILE A 61 -17.93 7.29 12.51
N PRO A 62 -19.14 7.04 13.05
CA PRO A 62 -19.63 7.77 14.21
C PRO A 62 -18.79 7.44 15.45
N VAL A 63 -18.28 8.47 16.13
CA VAL A 63 -17.41 8.31 17.32
C VAL A 63 -18.19 7.83 18.56
N SER A 64 -19.52 7.92 18.54
CA SER A 64 -20.38 7.71 19.72
C SER A 64 -20.94 6.28 19.86
N ILE A 65 -20.49 5.32 19.05
CA ILE A 65 -20.98 3.95 19.16
C ILE A 65 -20.21 3.23 20.27
N LEU A 66 -20.77 3.22 21.48
CA LEU A 66 -20.27 2.41 22.60
C LEU A 66 -20.62 0.94 22.30
N PHE A 67 -19.65 0.17 21.84
CA PHE A 67 -19.78 -1.28 21.73
C PHE A 67 -19.43 -1.92 23.07
N GLU A 68 -20.42 -2.52 23.74
CA GLU A 68 -20.19 -3.28 24.97
C GLU A 68 -19.66 -4.69 24.66
N SER A 69 -18.46 -4.95 25.20
CA SER A 69 -17.69 -6.21 25.26
C SER A 69 -16.92 -6.65 24.01
N ASN A 70 -15.60 -6.49 24.10
CA ASN A 70 -14.59 -7.14 23.26
C ASN A 70 -13.86 -8.21 24.09
N ILE A 71 -13.95 -9.48 23.70
CA ILE A 71 -13.06 -10.54 24.20
C ILE A 71 -12.06 -10.83 23.08
N ILE A 72 -10.78 -10.54 23.35
CA ILE A 72 -9.66 -11.01 22.53
C ILE A 72 -9.12 -12.26 23.22
N LEU A 73 -9.31 -13.42 22.56
CA LEU A 73 -8.78 -14.72 22.99
C LEU A 73 -7.28 -14.82 22.73
#